data_AF-A0A1Q2KYJ1-F1
#
_entry.id   AF-A0A1Q2KYJ1-F1
#
_cell.length_a   1.000
_cell.length_b   1.000
_cell.length_c   1.000
_cell.angle_alpha   90.00
_cell.angle_beta   90.00
_cell.angle_gamma   90.00
#
_symmetry.space_group_name_H-M   'P 1'
#
loop_
_entity.id
_entity.type
_entity.pdbx_description
1 polymer ?
#
loop_
_entity_poly.entity_id
_entity_poly.type
_entity_poly.pdbx_seq_one_letter_code
_entity_poly.pdbx_strand_id
1 'polypeptide(L)'
;MKSSSEKQVRDLQEHQWVIRYDGNSETIKLINEQGEEMDLKTMTFLLDELQNEIYDQNTSKYGRPRTEPLDELARKRRGIQDYRLITDRVGIDSREIFEVYSDPNGIFTLNSYRMYKGRKRYDDGFLAYLTELEVQEVLGPLKEFADRHRKR
;
A
#
# COMPACT_ATOMS: atom_id res chain seq x y z
N MET A 1 -8.74 31.51 11.59
CA MET A 1 -7.51 31.32 10.78
C MET A 1 -7.67 30.01 10.04
N LYS A 2 -7.66 30.02 8.70
CA LYS A 2 -7.68 28.78 7.91
C LYS A 2 -6.33 28.06 8.10
N SER A 3 -6.35 26.74 8.22
CA SER A 3 -5.11 25.97 8.41
C SER A 3 -4.23 26.11 7.16
N SER A 4 -2.90 25.96 7.30
CA SER A 4 -1.98 25.98 6.15
C SER A 4 -2.37 24.97 5.07
N SER A 5 -2.93 23.83 5.47
CA SER A 5 -3.40 22.75 4.60
C SER A 5 -4.63 23.15 3.77
N GLU A 6 -5.60 23.84 4.36
CA GLU A 6 -6.80 24.30 3.64
C GLU A 6 -6.47 25.27 2.50
N LYS A 7 -5.42 26.09 2.68
CA LYS A 7 -4.97 27.01 1.64
C LYS A 7 -4.33 26.23 0.48
N GLN A 8 -3.42 25.30 0.78
CA GLN A 8 -2.74 24.49 -0.24
C GLN A 8 -3.72 23.63 -1.04
N VAL A 9 -4.72 23.01 -0.39
CA VAL A 9 -5.75 22.23 -1.11
C VAL A 9 -6.58 23.11 -2.03
N ARG A 10 -6.99 24.31 -1.58
CA ARG A 10 -7.82 25.19 -2.40
C ARG A 10 -7.07 25.67 -3.64
N ASP A 11 -5.82 26.07 -3.46
CA ASP A 11 -4.97 26.52 -4.57
C ASP A 11 -4.82 25.39 -5.61
N LEU A 12 -4.76 24.11 -5.19
CA LEU A 12 -4.72 22.96 -6.11
C LEU A 12 -6.05 22.67 -6.82
N GLN A 13 -7.18 22.88 -6.15
CA GLN A 13 -8.52 22.63 -6.71
C GLN A 13 -8.94 23.65 -7.77
N GLU A 14 -8.30 24.82 -7.81
CA GLU A 14 -8.55 25.86 -8.80
C GLU A 14 -7.99 25.50 -10.20
N HIS A 15 -7.24 24.40 -10.30
CA HIS A 15 -6.56 23.94 -11.52
C HIS A 15 -7.03 22.55 -11.99
N GLN A 16 -6.94 22.33 -13.31
CA GLN A 16 -7.12 21.02 -13.94
C GLN A 16 -5.78 20.33 -14.12
N TRP A 17 -5.52 19.33 -13.28
CA TRP A 17 -4.30 18.52 -13.35
C TRP A 17 -4.46 17.34 -14.30
N VAL A 18 -3.49 17.16 -15.19
CA VAL A 18 -3.40 16.00 -16.07
C VAL A 18 -2.12 15.22 -15.82
N ILE A 19 -2.23 13.90 -15.83
CA ILE A 19 -1.07 13.01 -15.82
C ILE A 19 -0.50 12.96 -17.24
N ARG A 20 0.77 13.32 -17.38
CA ARG A 20 1.54 13.15 -18.62
C ARG A 20 2.62 12.10 -18.41
N TYR A 21 2.65 11.13 -19.32
CA TYR A 21 3.69 10.11 -19.39
C TYR A 21 4.59 10.43 -20.59
N ASP A 22 5.90 10.49 -20.36
CA ASP A 22 6.91 10.59 -21.41
C ASP A 22 7.51 9.20 -21.67
N GLY A 23 7.15 8.59 -22.79
CA GLY A 23 7.62 7.27 -23.18
C GLY A 23 9.10 7.18 -23.52
N ASN A 24 9.82 8.30 -23.72
CA ASN A 24 11.26 8.26 -23.97
C ASN A 24 12.06 8.17 -22.68
N SER A 25 11.60 8.86 -21.63
CA SER A 25 12.27 8.89 -20.32
C SER A 25 11.62 7.98 -19.29
N GLU A 26 10.50 7.34 -19.64
CA GLU A 26 9.65 6.55 -18.74
C GLU A 26 9.21 7.32 -17.49
N THR A 27 9.06 8.65 -17.60
CA THR A 27 8.69 9.50 -16.48
C THR A 27 7.22 9.90 -16.51
N ILE A 28 6.64 10.11 -15.33
CA ILE A 28 5.29 10.63 -15.14
C ILE A 28 5.37 12.01 -14.48
N LYS A 29 4.55 12.93 -14.96
CA LYS A 29 4.36 14.27 -14.40
C LYS A 29 2.88 14.56 -14.23
N LEU A 30 2.51 15.31 -13.19
CA LEU A 30 1.22 16.00 -13.16
C LEU A 30 1.44 17.46 -13.55
N ILE A 31 0.67 17.91 -14.55
CA ILE A 31 0.81 19.25 -15.11
C ILE A 31 -0.57 19.90 -15.13
N ASN A 32 -0.68 21.18 -14.75
CA ASN A 32 -1.92 21.93 -14.87
C ASN A 32 -2.10 22.56 -16.26
N GLU A 33 -3.22 23.25 -16.47
CA GLU A 33 -3.54 23.93 -17.72
C GLU A 33 -2.59 25.09 -18.07
N GLN A 34 -1.84 25.62 -17.10
CA GLN A 34 -0.80 26.64 -17.28
C GLN A 34 0.58 26.04 -17.63
N GLY A 35 0.73 24.71 -17.58
CA GLY A 35 2.00 24.04 -17.82
C GLY A 35 2.89 23.93 -16.57
N GLU A 36 2.37 24.22 -15.38
CA GLU A 36 3.09 24.09 -14.13
C GLU A 36 3.11 22.63 -13.69
N GLU A 37 4.28 22.14 -13.30
CA GLU A 37 4.47 20.77 -12.83
C GLU A 37 4.21 20.71 -11.31
N MET A 38 3.44 19.71 -10.87
CA MET A 38 3.23 19.47 -9.45
C MET A 38 4.54 19.01 -8.81
N ASP A 39 4.99 19.72 -7.79
CA ASP A 39 6.18 19.33 -7.06
C ASP A 39 5.92 18.10 -6.16
N LEU A 40 6.99 17.36 -5.88
CA LEU A 40 6.92 16.12 -5.10
C LEU A 40 6.37 16.34 -3.68
N LYS A 41 6.64 17.48 -3.04
CA LYS A 41 6.18 17.75 -1.67
C LYS A 41 4.66 17.93 -1.67
N THR A 42 4.12 18.61 -2.66
CA THR A 42 2.69 18.78 -2.86
C THR A 42 1.99 17.46 -3.17
N MET A 43 2.59 16.62 -4.01
CA MET A 43 2.10 15.26 -4.27
C MET A 43 2.03 14.41 -3.00
N THR A 44 3.10 14.39 -2.21
CA THR A 44 3.14 13.64 -0.95
C THR A 44 2.05 14.10 0.02
N PHE A 45 1.84 15.42 0.12
CA PHE A 45 0.74 15.96 0.93
C PHE A 45 -0.64 15.45 0.47
N LEU A 46 -0.92 15.43 -0.83
CA LEU A 46 -2.19 14.89 -1.35
C LEU A 46 -2.36 13.40 -1.04
N LEU A 47 -1.29 12.62 -1.14
CA LEU A 47 -1.31 11.20 -0.81
C LEU A 47 -1.56 10.96 0.68
N ASP A 48 -0.97 11.77 1.55
CA ASP A 48 -1.20 11.71 3.01
C ASP A 48 -2.67 12.04 3.36
N GLU A 49 -3.24 13.09 2.76
CA GLU A 49 -4.65 13.45 2.97
C GLU A 49 -5.61 12.38 2.41
N LEU A 50 -5.30 11.81 1.24
CA LEU A 50 -6.06 10.69 0.68
C LEU A 50 -6.00 9.45 1.58
N GLN A 51 -4.83 9.17 2.17
CA GLN A 51 -4.67 8.07 3.12
C GLN A 51 -5.51 8.30 4.39
N ASN A 52 -5.60 9.53 4.87
CA ASN A 52 -6.47 9.89 6.00
C ASN A 52 -7.95 9.72 5.65
N GLU A 53 -8.39 10.18 4.48
CA GLU A 53 -9.77 9.97 4.01
C GLU A 53 -10.08 8.47 3.88
N ILE A 54 -9.16 7.66 3.33
CA ILE A 54 -9.32 6.21 3.27
C ILE A 54 -9.42 5.62 4.68
N TYR A 55 -8.63 6.11 5.63
CA TYR A 55 -8.69 5.69 7.03
C TYR A 55 -10.04 6.05 7.68
N ASP A 56 -10.53 7.27 7.46
CA ASP A 56 -11.77 7.78 8.02
C ASP A 56 -13.01 7.11 7.40
N GLN A 57 -13.02 6.92 6.08
CA GLN A 57 -14.06 6.15 5.40
C GLN A 57 -14.11 4.70 5.89
N ASN A 58 -12.94 4.07 6.08
CA ASN A 58 -12.88 2.72 6.63
C ASN A 58 -13.40 2.68 8.07
N THR A 59 -13.12 3.71 8.87
CA THR A 59 -13.56 3.80 10.27
C THR A 59 -15.08 4.06 10.35
N SER A 60 -15.60 4.98 9.55
CA SER A 60 -17.01 5.38 9.49
C SER A 60 -17.91 4.27 8.91
N LYS A 61 -17.50 3.67 7.79
CA LYS A 61 -18.30 2.63 7.10
C LYS A 61 -18.33 1.30 7.85
N TYR A 62 -17.32 1.02 8.66
CA TYR A 62 -17.13 -0.32 9.22
C TYR A 62 -17.00 -0.40 10.74
N GLY A 63 -17.02 0.76 11.42
CA GLY A 63 -17.17 0.89 12.87
C GLY A 63 -15.97 0.40 13.71
N ARG A 64 -14.89 -0.07 13.08
CA ARG A 64 -13.66 -0.47 13.78
C ARG A 64 -12.42 -0.18 12.92
N PRO A 65 -11.33 0.29 13.54
CA PRO A 65 -10.05 0.42 12.85
C PRO A 65 -9.56 -0.93 12.33
N ARG A 66 -8.76 -0.90 11.27
CA ARG A 66 -8.13 -2.08 10.67
C ARG A 66 -7.39 -2.88 11.76
N THR A 67 -7.78 -4.14 11.91
CA THR A 67 -7.08 -5.12 12.73
C THR A 67 -5.88 -5.65 11.94
N GLU A 68 -4.77 -5.87 12.64
CA GLU A 68 -3.52 -6.37 12.07
C GLU A 68 -3.09 -7.63 12.83
N PRO A 69 -2.82 -8.76 12.14
CA PRO A 69 -2.94 -8.97 10.69
C PRO A 69 -4.40 -8.91 10.21
N LEU A 70 -4.62 -8.96 8.89
CA LEU A 70 -5.97 -8.89 8.32
C LEU A 70 -6.89 -9.97 8.90
N ASP A 71 -7.96 -9.56 9.59
CA ASP A 71 -8.97 -10.48 10.10
C ASP A 71 -9.93 -11.00 9.01
N GLU A 72 -10.77 -12.00 9.34
CA GLU A 72 -11.72 -12.59 8.38
C GLU A 72 -12.69 -11.56 7.78
N LEU A 73 -13.11 -10.60 8.61
CA LEU A 73 -14.09 -9.60 8.23
C LEU A 73 -13.48 -8.59 7.25
N ALA A 74 -12.26 -8.14 7.52
CA ALA A 74 -11.48 -7.27 6.66
C ALA A 74 -11.19 -7.94 5.32
N ARG A 75 -10.80 -9.23 5.34
CA ARG A 75 -10.57 -10.03 4.12
C ARG A 75 -11.83 -10.10 3.26
N LYS A 76 -12.96 -10.49 3.86
CA LYS A 76 -14.25 -10.60 3.15
C LYS A 76 -14.73 -9.27 2.57
N ARG A 77 -14.60 -8.17 3.32
CA ARG A 77 -15.04 -6.83 2.89
C ARG A 77 -14.25 -6.30 1.70
N ARG A 78 -12.97 -6.63 1.62
CA ARG A 78 -12.04 -6.14 0.59
C ARG A 78 -11.93 -7.09 -0.61
N GLY A 79 -12.68 -8.19 -0.60
CA GLY A 79 -12.56 -9.22 -1.64
C GLY A 79 -11.17 -9.84 -1.68
N ILE A 80 -10.48 -9.88 -0.54
CA ILE A 80 -9.14 -10.48 -0.45
C ILE A 80 -9.24 -11.98 -0.68
N GLN A 81 -8.40 -12.46 -1.57
CA GLN A 81 -8.28 -13.85 -1.97
C GLN A 81 -6.91 -14.38 -1.55
N ASP A 82 -6.75 -15.71 -1.59
CA ASP A 82 -5.47 -16.43 -1.37
C ASP A 82 -4.72 -16.08 -0.09
N TYR A 83 -5.41 -15.51 0.91
CA TYR A 83 -4.75 -15.04 2.12
C TYR A 83 -4.04 -16.17 2.86
N ARG A 84 -2.79 -15.91 3.24
CA ARG A 84 -2.00 -16.73 4.14
C ARG A 84 -1.23 -15.85 5.10
N LEU A 85 -1.30 -16.19 6.38
CA LEU A 85 -0.42 -15.64 7.42
C LEU A 85 0.80 -16.54 7.51
N ILE A 86 1.95 -16.03 7.08
CA ILE A 86 3.23 -16.76 7.06
C ILE A 86 3.95 -16.66 8.40
N THR A 87 3.97 -15.46 8.99
CA THR A 87 4.60 -15.21 10.30
C THR A 87 3.65 -14.42 11.19
N ASP A 88 3.56 -14.84 12.45
CA ASP A 88 2.90 -14.11 13.53
C ASP A 88 3.66 -14.37 14.84
N ARG A 89 4.64 -13.53 15.14
CA ARG A 89 5.51 -13.68 16.31
C ARG A 89 5.31 -12.52 17.27
N VAL A 90 4.83 -12.82 18.46
CA VAL A 90 4.65 -11.83 19.53
C VAL A 90 5.92 -11.77 20.38
N GLY A 91 6.57 -10.60 20.39
CA GLY A 91 7.64 -10.23 21.31
C GLY A 91 7.14 -9.36 22.47
N ILE A 92 8.05 -8.87 23.30
CA ILE A 92 7.74 -8.13 24.53
C ILE A 92 6.97 -6.83 24.23
N ASP A 93 7.49 -6.00 23.32
CA ASP A 93 6.88 -4.72 22.94
C ASP A 93 6.46 -4.66 21.47
N SER A 94 6.58 -5.78 20.76
CA SER A 94 6.35 -5.81 19.32
C SER A 94 5.73 -7.12 18.84
N ARG A 95 5.10 -7.10 17.68
CA ARG A 95 4.58 -8.30 17.00
C ARG A 95 5.00 -8.27 15.54
N GLU A 96 5.75 -9.26 15.11
CA GLU A 96 6.18 -9.41 13.73
C GLU A 96 5.12 -10.17 12.95
N ILE A 97 4.71 -9.61 11.82
CA ILE A 97 3.69 -10.15 10.95
C ILE A 97 4.27 -10.27 9.55
N PHE A 98 4.01 -11.40 8.90
CA PHE A 98 4.18 -11.56 7.47
C PHE A 98 2.94 -12.22 6.91
N GLU A 99 2.18 -11.47 6.11
CA GLU A 99 0.97 -11.93 5.44
C GLU A 99 1.14 -11.81 3.92
N VAL A 100 0.51 -12.74 3.19
CA VAL A 100 0.42 -12.71 1.73
C VAL A 100 -1.03 -12.87 1.32
N TYR A 101 -1.43 -12.21 0.23
CA TYR A 101 -2.80 -12.27 -0.27
C TYR A 101 -2.92 -11.65 -1.67
N SER A 102 -3.99 -11.96 -2.39
CA SER A 102 -4.37 -11.31 -3.64
C SER A 102 -5.61 -10.42 -3.44
N ASP A 103 -5.76 -9.39 -4.25
CA ASP A 103 -6.93 -8.51 -4.26
C ASP A 103 -7.74 -8.60 -5.58
N PRO A 104 -8.94 -8.01 -5.64
CA PRO A 104 -9.77 -8.05 -6.85
C PRO A 104 -9.18 -7.36 -8.09
N ASN A 105 -8.11 -6.58 -7.93
CA ASN A 105 -7.43 -5.90 -9.03
C ASN A 105 -6.32 -6.77 -9.64
N GLY A 106 -6.15 -8.02 -9.17
CA GLY A 106 -5.11 -8.92 -9.65
C GLY A 106 -3.72 -8.63 -9.10
N ILE A 107 -3.64 -7.92 -7.96
CA ILE A 107 -2.37 -7.65 -7.29
C ILE A 107 -2.13 -8.67 -6.19
N PHE A 108 -1.00 -9.38 -6.25
CA PHE A 108 -0.52 -10.25 -5.20
C PHE A 108 0.41 -9.46 -4.26
N THR A 109 0.03 -9.36 -2.99
CA THR A 109 0.74 -8.59 -1.96
C THR A 109 1.53 -9.52 -1.05
N LEU A 110 2.78 -9.15 -0.78
CA LEU A 110 3.60 -9.68 0.29
C LEU A 110 3.88 -8.56 1.29
N ASN A 111 3.41 -8.72 2.52
CA ASN A 111 3.44 -7.65 3.52
C ASN A 111 4.08 -8.15 4.82
N SER A 112 5.34 -7.80 5.03
CA SER A 112 6.09 -8.09 6.25
C SER A 112 6.35 -6.81 7.05
N TYR A 113 5.89 -6.77 8.28
CA TYR A 113 6.00 -5.59 9.14
C TYR A 113 6.03 -5.97 10.62
N ARG A 114 6.49 -5.02 11.44
CA ARG A 114 6.45 -5.11 12.90
C ARG A 114 5.39 -4.15 13.45
N MET A 115 4.51 -4.66 14.28
CA MET A 115 3.62 -3.84 15.10
C MET A 115 4.40 -3.40 16.35
N TYR A 116 4.51 -2.09 16.59
CA TYR A 116 5.09 -1.52 17.80
C TYR A 116 4.17 -0.41 18.31
N LYS A 117 3.72 -0.51 19.57
CA LYS A 117 2.75 0.43 20.17
C LYS A 117 1.50 0.67 19.29
N GLY A 118 0.98 -0.41 18.71
CA GLY A 118 -0.21 -0.38 17.84
C GLY A 118 0.02 0.19 16.44
N ARG A 119 1.26 0.49 16.03
CA ARG A 119 1.59 1.03 14.71
C ARG A 119 2.45 0.06 13.92
N LYS A 120 2.22 -0.01 12.60
CA LYS A 120 3.12 -0.72 11.68
C LYS A 120 4.43 0.02 11.56
N ARG A 121 5.52 -0.74 11.53
CA ARG A 121 6.86 -0.31 11.18
C ARG A 121 7.45 -1.30 10.19
N TYR A 122 8.20 -0.78 9.23
CA TYR A 122 8.85 -1.56 8.18
C TYR A 122 10.38 -1.51 8.30
N ASP A 123 10.91 -1.13 9.47
CA ASP A 123 12.35 -0.94 9.70
C ASP A 123 13.20 -2.15 9.23
N ASP A 124 12.71 -3.38 9.46
CA ASP A 124 13.29 -4.65 8.98
C ASP A 124 12.30 -5.43 8.08
N GLY A 125 11.22 -4.78 7.65
CA GLY A 125 10.11 -5.37 6.91
C GLY A 125 10.16 -5.04 5.43
N PHE A 126 9.15 -5.49 4.70
CA PHE A 126 8.97 -5.13 3.30
C PHE A 126 7.50 -5.18 2.91
N LEU A 127 7.17 -4.41 1.88
CA LEU A 127 5.89 -4.44 1.21
C LEU A 127 6.16 -4.56 -0.28
N ALA A 128 5.72 -5.67 -0.87
CA ALA A 128 5.87 -5.93 -2.29
C ALA A 128 4.51 -6.19 -2.91
N TYR A 129 4.29 -5.60 -4.08
CA TYR A 129 3.14 -5.82 -4.93
C TYR A 129 3.63 -6.48 -6.21
N LEU A 130 3.01 -7.59 -6.57
CA LEU A 130 3.32 -8.32 -7.79
C LEU A 130 2.06 -8.38 -8.64
N THR A 131 2.19 -7.97 -9.89
CA THR A 131 1.23 -8.24 -10.95
C THR A 131 1.21 -9.72 -11.31
N GLU A 132 0.20 -10.16 -12.05
CA GLU A 132 0.12 -11.54 -12.55
C GLU A 132 1.40 -11.96 -13.31
N LEU A 133 1.94 -11.08 -14.16
CA LEU A 133 3.16 -11.34 -14.91
C LEU A 133 4.36 -11.57 -13.97
N GLU A 134 4.56 -10.67 -13.02
CA GLU A 134 5.67 -10.78 -12.06
C GLU A 134 5.54 -12.03 -11.18
N VAL A 135 4.32 -12.42 -10.81
CA VAL A 135 4.07 -13.67 -10.08
C VAL A 135 4.54 -14.88 -10.89
N GLN A 136 4.25 -14.93 -12.20
CA GLN A 136 4.71 -16.04 -13.04
C GLN A 136 6.24 -16.12 -13.11
N GLU A 137 6.92 -14.98 -13.21
CA GLU A 137 8.38 -14.91 -13.24
C GLU A 137 9.03 -15.40 -11.94
N VAL A 138 8.44 -15.09 -10.78
CA VAL A 138 9.00 -15.52 -9.47
C VAL A 138 8.59 -16.93 -9.06
N LEU A 139 7.48 -17.46 -9.58
CA LEU A 139 6.94 -18.76 -9.18
C LEU A 139 7.90 -19.91 -9.46
N GLY A 140 8.55 -19.91 -10.63
CA GLY A 140 9.53 -20.92 -11.03
C GLY A 140 10.72 -21.00 -10.05
N PRO A 141 11.48 -19.92 -9.86
CA PRO A 141 12.59 -19.87 -8.90
C PRO A 141 12.19 -20.25 -7.46
N LEU A 142 11.01 -19.80 -6.99
CA LEU A 142 10.50 -20.15 -5.65
C LEU A 142 10.23 -21.66 -5.52
N LYS A 143 9.59 -22.26 -6.52
CA LYS A 143 9.32 -23.70 -6.53
C LYS A 143 10.61 -24.51 -6.54
N GLU A 144 11.55 -24.14 -7.40
CA GLU A 144 12.86 -24.81 -7.46
C GLU A 144 13.62 -24.69 -6.14
N PHE A 145 13.58 -23.52 -5.50
CA PHE A 145 14.18 -23.31 -4.18
C PHE A 145 13.55 -24.25 -3.14
N ALA A 146 12.22 -24.31 -3.08
CA ALA A 146 11.51 -25.19 -2.17
C ALA A 146 11.86 -26.67 -2.42
N ASP A 147 11.88 -27.11 -3.68
CA ASP A 147 12.19 -28.49 -4.06
C ASP A 147 13.62 -28.89 -3.69
N ARG A 148 14.60 -27.97 -3.85
CA ARG A 148 16.00 -28.20 -3.43
C ARG A 148 16.14 -28.41 -1.93
N HIS A 149 15.28 -27.79 -1.12
CA HIS A 149 15.39 -27.81 0.35
C HIS A 149 14.44 -28.81 1.01
N ARG A 150 13.49 -29.36 0.26
CA ARG A 150 12.59 -30.43 0.73
C ARG A 150 13.23 -31.83 0.75
N LYS A 151 14.36 -32.01 0.05
CA LYS A 151 15.12 -33.27 -0.03
C LYS A 151 16.31 -33.36 0.95
N ARG A 152 16.39 -32.45 1.92
CA ARG A 152 17.31 -32.53 3.06
C ARG A 152 16.50 -32.87 4.30
#